data_AF-A0A653B0X7-F1
#
_entry.id   AF-A0A653B0X7-F1
#
_cell.length_a   1.000
_cell.length_b   1.000
_cell.length_c   1.000
_cell.angle_alpha   90.00
_cell.angle_beta   90.00
_cell.angle_gamma   90.00
#
_symmetry.space_group_name_H-M   'P 1'
#
loop_
_entity.id
_entity.type
_entity.pdbx_description
1 polymer ?
#
loop_
_entity_poly.entity_id
_entity_poly.type
_entity_poly.pdbx_seq_one_letter_code
_entity_poly.pdbx_strand_id
1 'polypeptide(L)'
;MNSSYVGRFAPTPSGYLHFGSLVAALASYLDARAVGGRWLLRMEDLDPPREVPGAQDAILRTLETYGFEWDGELERQSERHAQYAAVTERLLSQGLAYACICSRKQLEGYAGVYPGFCRNACHAEQNAAIRIRVPELDYHFIDRVQGEFHQHLGREVGDFVIRRRDGLFAYQLAVVLDDAWQGITDVVRGADLLDSTPRQLYLQELLGLPQPRYLHVPLIIQPDGHKLGKSYRSPPLPADQAGPLLLRALRALGQPAPAELQGAAPRQLLEWGIAHWDATRIPRSRTLAEAQLR
;
A
#
# COMPACT_ATOMS: atom_id res chain seq x y z
N MET A 1 16.43 -21.60 -10.49
CA MET A 1 15.21 -22.01 -9.76
C MET A 1 14.33 -20.78 -9.68
N ASN A 2 13.12 -20.81 -10.25
CA ASN A 2 12.19 -19.68 -10.09
C ASN A 2 11.76 -19.63 -8.62
N SER A 3 12.10 -18.54 -7.93
CA SER A 3 11.64 -18.30 -6.58
C SER A 3 10.11 -18.16 -6.58
N SER A 4 9.45 -18.67 -5.54
CA SER A 4 8.00 -18.50 -5.35
C SER A 4 7.62 -17.09 -4.91
N TYR A 5 8.59 -16.20 -4.73
CA TYR A 5 8.37 -14.82 -4.31
C TYR A 5 7.60 -14.03 -5.38
N VAL A 6 6.51 -13.39 -4.95
CA VAL A 6 5.74 -12.43 -5.76
C VAL A 6 5.51 -11.18 -4.92
N GLY A 7 6.15 -10.08 -5.32
CA GLY A 7 5.91 -8.75 -4.76
C GLY A 7 5.18 -7.85 -5.75
N ARG A 8 4.78 -6.67 -5.29
CA ARG A 8 4.16 -5.66 -6.15
C ARG A 8 4.42 -4.23 -5.72
N PHE A 9 4.38 -3.32 -6.68
CA PHE A 9 4.13 -1.91 -6.44
C PHE A 9 2.70 -1.56 -6.83
N ALA A 10 1.98 -0.87 -5.94
CA ALA A 10 0.55 -0.59 -6.09
C ALA A 10 0.24 0.90 -5.90
N PRO A 11 0.59 1.78 -6.85
CA PRO A 11 0.37 3.22 -6.71
C PRO A 11 -1.09 3.64 -6.98
N THR A 12 -1.60 4.57 -6.18
CA THR A 12 -2.86 5.30 -6.47
C THR A 12 -2.59 6.51 -7.38
N PRO A 13 -3.31 6.71 -8.50
CA PRO A 13 -3.10 7.83 -9.43
C PRO A 13 -3.72 9.16 -8.98
N SER A 14 -3.75 9.42 -7.66
CA SER A 14 -4.22 10.68 -7.07
C SER A 14 -3.19 11.82 -7.18
N GLY A 15 -2.19 11.66 -8.03
CA GLY A 15 -1.00 12.50 -8.17
C GLY A 15 0.16 11.69 -8.75
N TYR A 16 1.25 12.38 -9.11
CA TYR A 16 2.43 11.73 -9.67
C TYR A 16 3.26 10.98 -8.62
N LEU A 17 4.20 10.15 -9.08
CA LEU A 17 5.23 9.62 -8.18
C LEU A 17 6.02 10.77 -7.57
N HIS A 18 6.29 10.64 -6.29
CA HIS A 18 7.18 11.50 -5.53
C HIS A 18 8.28 10.63 -4.90
N PHE A 19 9.24 11.26 -4.22
CA PHE A 19 10.39 10.54 -3.69
C PHE A 19 10.01 9.41 -2.71
N GLY A 20 9.00 9.63 -1.86
CA GLY A 20 8.47 8.58 -0.98
C GLY A 20 7.90 7.36 -1.76
N SER A 21 7.16 7.59 -2.84
CA SER A 21 6.70 6.52 -3.71
C SER A 21 7.84 5.80 -4.43
N LEU A 22 8.89 6.53 -4.82
CA LEU A 22 10.11 5.95 -5.40
C LEU A 22 10.81 5.03 -4.39
N VAL A 23 10.92 5.43 -3.13
CA VAL A 23 11.51 4.58 -2.07
C VAL A 23 10.71 3.28 -1.90
N ALA A 24 9.38 3.35 -1.91
CA ALA A 24 8.53 2.15 -1.84
C ALA A 24 8.64 1.27 -3.10
N ALA A 25 8.66 1.87 -4.30
CA ALA A 25 8.86 1.15 -5.56
C ALA A 25 10.22 0.45 -5.57
N LEU A 26 11.29 1.16 -5.22
CA LEU A 26 12.64 0.63 -5.16
C LEU A 26 12.76 -0.51 -4.16
N ALA A 27 12.29 -0.33 -2.92
CA ALA A 27 12.36 -1.39 -1.92
C ALA A 27 11.61 -2.65 -2.35
N SER A 28 10.37 -2.51 -2.84
CA SER A 28 9.58 -3.66 -3.29
C SER A 28 10.19 -4.36 -4.51
N TYR A 29 10.81 -3.59 -5.42
CA TYR A 29 11.50 -4.12 -6.58
C TYR A 29 12.76 -4.89 -6.21
N LEU A 30 13.65 -4.28 -5.40
CA LEU A 30 14.89 -4.92 -4.97
C LEU A 30 14.61 -6.17 -4.15
N ASP A 31 13.63 -6.13 -3.25
CA ASP A 31 13.27 -7.28 -2.42
C ASP A 31 12.79 -8.48 -3.26
N ALA A 32 12.03 -8.22 -4.32
CA ALA A 32 11.61 -9.25 -5.26
C ALA A 32 12.76 -9.78 -6.12
N ARG A 33 13.52 -8.87 -6.74
CA ARG A 33 14.55 -9.22 -7.73
C ARG A 33 15.79 -9.85 -7.09
N ALA A 34 16.15 -9.46 -5.86
CA ALA A 34 17.30 -10.03 -5.14
C ALA A 34 17.19 -11.54 -4.91
N VAL A 35 15.96 -12.08 -4.87
CA VAL A 35 15.69 -13.52 -4.74
C VAL A 35 15.22 -14.15 -6.05
N GLY A 36 15.32 -13.44 -7.19
CA GLY A 36 14.83 -13.93 -8.49
C GLY A 36 13.31 -14.14 -8.54
N GLY A 37 12.56 -13.36 -7.75
CA GLY A 37 11.10 -13.36 -7.71
C GLY A 37 10.47 -12.47 -8.77
N ARG A 38 9.13 -12.46 -8.77
CA ARG A 38 8.33 -11.58 -9.63
C ARG A 38 7.98 -10.26 -8.93
N TRP A 39 7.99 -9.17 -9.69
CA TRP A 39 7.55 -7.86 -9.23
C TRP A 39 6.44 -7.34 -10.15
N LEU A 40 5.21 -7.30 -9.63
CA LEU A 40 4.02 -6.89 -10.37
C LEU A 40 3.73 -5.40 -10.20
N LEU A 41 2.97 -4.84 -11.13
CA LEU A 41 2.45 -3.49 -11.04
C LEU A 41 0.91 -3.50 -11.07
N ARG A 42 0.29 -2.79 -10.12
CA ARG A 42 -1.17 -2.64 -10.04
C ARG A 42 -1.53 -1.17 -9.83
N MET A 43 -2.36 -0.60 -10.69
CA MET A 43 -2.89 0.75 -10.50
C MET A 43 -4.08 0.72 -9.53
N GLU A 44 -3.98 1.44 -8.41
CA GLU A 44 -5.05 1.54 -7.41
C GLU A 44 -5.98 2.73 -7.70
N ASP A 45 -6.66 2.69 -8.84
CA ASP A 45 -7.60 3.69 -9.39
C ASP A 45 -9.05 3.47 -8.90
N LEU A 46 -9.23 3.43 -7.58
CA LEU A 46 -10.52 3.16 -6.91
C LEU A 46 -11.35 4.42 -6.58
N ASP A 47 -10.80 5.61 -6.73
CA ASP A 47 -11.45 6.86 -6.34
C ASP A 47 -11.35 7.89 -7.46
N PRO A 48 -12.12 7.72 -8.56
CA PRO A 48 -12.05 8.59 -9.73
C PRO A 48 -12.12 10.09 -9.42
N PRO A 49 -12.95 10.57 -8.47
CA PRO A 49 -12.96 11.98 -8.07
C PRO A 49 -11.63 12.53 -7.52
N ARG A 50 -10.74 11.66 -7.03
CA ARG A 50 -9.42 12.03 -6.51
C ARG A 50 -8.28 11.77 -7.50
N GLU A 51 -8.57 11.15 -8.64
CA GLU A 51 -7.57 10.87 -9.65
C GLU A 51 -7.18 12.13 -10.40
N VAL A 52 -5.89 12.19 -10.76
CA VAL A 52 -5.35 13.30 -11.55
C VAL A 52 -5.26 12.84 -13.01
N PRO A 53 -5.91 13.54 -13.96
CA PRO A 53 -5.80 13.20 -15.38
C PRO A 53 -4.35 13.10 -15.84
N GLY A 54 -4.00 12.01 -16.53
CA GLY A 54 -2.64 11.74 -17.01
C GLY A 54 -1.64 11.27 -15.93
N ALA A 55 -2.04 11.19 -14.66
CA ALA A 55 -1.15 10.70 -13.59
C ALA A 55 -0.77 9.22 -13.77
N GLN A 56 -1.71 8.38 -14.21
CA GLN A 56 -1.41 6.97 -14.51
C GLN A 56 -0.28 6.85 -15.53
N ASP A 57 -0.41 7.49 -16.70
CA ASP A 57 0.62 7.42 -17.73
C ASP A 57 1.95 8.03 -17.27
N ALA A 58 1.90 9.11 -16.48
CA ALA A 58 3.09 9.71 -15.91
C ALA A 58 3.79 8.79 -14.89
N ILE A 59 3.04 8.04 -14.08
CA ILE A 59 3.57 7.03 -13.17
C ILE A 59 4.29 5.95 -13.98
N LEU A 60 3.64 5.40 -15.02
CA LEU A 60 4.22 4.36 -15.87
C LEU A 60 5.51 4.83 -16.55
N ARG A 61 5.47 5.99 -17.22
CA ARG A 61 6.65 6.59 -17.86
C ARG A 61 7.78 6.85 -16.86
N THR A 62 7.46 7.25 -15.64
CA THR A 62 8.47 7.47 -14.60
C THR A 62 9.14 6.16 -14.21
N LEU A 63 8.36 5.09 -13.98
CA LEU A 63 8.91 3.77 -13.66
C LEU A 63 9.84 3.27 -14.77
N GLU A 64 9.40 3.35 -16.03
CA GLU A 64 10.19 2.96 -17.21
C GLU A 64 11.48 3.79 -17.33
N THR A 65 11.39 5.11 -17.20
CA THR A 65 12.54 6.03 -17.26
C THR A 65 13.56 5.73 -16.16
N TYR A 66 13.09 5.30 -14.99
CA TYR A 66 13.92 4.94 -13.85
C TYR A 66 14.43 3.48 -13.94
N GLY A 67 14.11 2.76 -15.01
CA GLY A 67 14.61 1.41 -15.30
C GLY A 67 13.88 0.29 -14.57
N PHE A 68 12.69 0.55 -14.00
CA PHE A 68 11.87 -0.50 -13.39
C PHE A 68 11.19 -1.33 -14.47
N GLU A 69 11.30 -2.66 -14.35
CA GLU A 69 10.65 -3.62 -15.23
C GLU A 69 9.72 -4.51 -14.39
N TRP A 70 8.40 -4.39 -14.59
CA TRP A 70 7.42 -5.25 -13.93
C TRP A 70 7.10 -6.49 -14.76
N ASP A 71 6.72 -7.57 -14.08
CA ASP A 71 6.36 -8.83 -14.71
C ASP A 71 4.85 -8.91 -14.95
N GLY A 72 4.47 -9.47 -16.10
CA GLY A 72 3.07 -9.64 -16.47
C GLY A 72 2.38 -8.33 -16.86
N GLU A 73 1.05 -8.40 -16.95
CA GLU A 73 0.23 -7.26 -17.35
C GLU A 73 -0.01 -6.30 -16.19
N LEU A 74 -0.14 -5.00 -16.51
CA LEU A 74 -0.62 -4.00 -15.56
C LEU A 74 -2.09 -4.26 -15.23
N GLU A 75 -2.38 -4.48 -13.96
CA GLU A 75 -3.78 -4.56 -13.48
C GLU A 75 -4.29 -3.19 -13.01
N ARG A 76 -5.59 -2.96 -13.17
CA ARG A 76 -6.29 -1.76 -12.69
C ARG A 76 -7.45 -2.14 -11.77
N GLN A 77 -7.59 -1.46 -10.66
CA GLN A 77 -8.68 -1.73 -9.71
C GLN A 77 -10.03 -1.24 -10.22
N SER A 78 -10.04 -0.22 -11.09
CA SER A 78 -11.24 0.26 -11.78
C SER A 78 -11.92 -0.83 -12.64
N GLU A 79 -11.16 -1.83 -13.09
CA GLU A 79 -11.64 -2.96 -13.89
C GLU A 79 -12.15 -4.14 -13.03
N ARG A 80 -12.08 -4.02 -11.69
CA ARG A 80 -12.35 -5.12 -10.73
C ARG A 80 -13.61 -4.91 -9.87
N HIS A 81 -14.38 -3.86 -10.14
CA HIS A 81 -15.54 -3.48 -9.32
C HIS A 81 -16.60 -4.58 -9.18
N ALA A 82 -16.86 -5.36 -10.23
CA ALA A 82 -17.84 -6.44 -10.18
C ALA A 82 -17.42 -7.55 -9.21
N GLN A 83 -16.13 -7.87 -9.17
CA GLN A 83 -15.57 -8.89 -8.29
C GLN A 83 -15.63 -8.43 -6.82
N TYR A 84 -15.31 -7.15 -6.54
CA TYR A 84 -15.47 -6.58 -5.20
C TYR A 84 -16.93 -6.56 -4.74
N ALA A 85 -17.87 -6.26 -5.65
CA ALA A 85 -19.30 -6.30 -5.37
C ALA A 85 -19.75 -7.70 -4.95
N ALA A 86 -19.38 -8.73 -5.72
CA ALA A 86 -19.74 -10.12 -5.42
C ALA A 86 -19.22 -10.58 -4.05
N VAL A 87 -17.99 -10.21 -3.67
CA VAL A 87 -17.46 -10.51 -2.33
C VAL A 87 -18.21 -9.75 -1.24
N THR A 88 -18.53 -8.48 -1.47
CA THR A 88 -19.30 -7.67 -0.51
C THR A 88 -20.69 -8.27 -0.27
N GLU A 89 -21.38 -8.70 -1.32
CA GLU A 89 -22.69 -9.38 -1.24
C GLU A 89 -22.59 -10.71 -0.51
N ARG A 90 -21.52 -11.49 -0.74
CA ARG A 90 -21.26 -12.72 0.02
C ARG A 90 -21.11 -12.44 1.51
N LEU A 91 -20.34 -11.43 1.88
CA LEU A 91 -20.15 -11.04 3.29
C LEU A 91 -21.45 -10.57 3.93
N LEU A 92 -22.29 -9.85 3.19
CA LEU A 92 -23.62 -9.42 3.65
C LEU A 92 -24.56 -10.61 3.87
N SER A 93 -24.64 -11.54 2.92
CA SER A 93 -25.51 -12.73 3.03
C SER A 93 -25.10 -13.69 4.14
N GLN A 94 -23.81 -13.73 4.49
CA GLN A 94 -23.28 -14.48 5.63
C GLN A 94 -23.44 -13.74 6.98
N GLY A 95 -23.99 -12.53 6.98
CA GLY A 95 -24.13 -11.70 8.17
C GLY A 95 -22.81 -11.16 8.71
N LEU A 96 -21.71 -11.26 7.96
CA LEU A 96 -20.37 -10.79 8.31
C LEU A 96 -20.18 -9.29 8.05
N ALA A 97 -21.00 -8.70 7.18
CA ALA A 97 -21.06 -7.28 6.92
C ALA A 97 -22.49 -6.75 7.14
N TYR A 98 -22.64 -5.43 7.26
CA TYR A 98 -23.94 -4.78 7.43
C TYR A 98 -23.97 -3.34 6.89
N ALA A 99 -25.17 -2.86 6.59
CA ALA A 99 -25.42 -1.51 6.13
C ALA A 99 -25.38 -0.49 7.29
N CYS A 100 -24.69 0.62 7.07
CA CYS A 100 -24.50 1.71 8.03
C CYS A 100 -24.95 3.05 7.43
N ILE A 101 -25.91 3.69 8.08
CA ILE A 101 -26.46 4.99 7.69
C ILE A 101 -25.91 6.15 8.54
N CYS A 102 -24.97 5.90 9.45
CA CYS A 102 -24.35 6.95 10.26
C CYS A 102 -23.66 7.99 9.38
N SER A 103 -23.96 9.27 9.62
CA SER A 103 -23.29 10.41 9.01
C SER A 103 -21.90 10.64 9.61
N ARG A 104 -21.03 11.38 8.90
CA ARG A 104 -19.72 11.78 9.46
C ARG A 104 -19.87 12.55 10.77
N LYS A 105 -20.81 13.48 10.84
CA LYS A 105 -21.13 14.27 12.04
C LYS A 105 -21.49 13.40 13.26
N GLN A 106 -22.23 12.31 13.05
CA GLN A 106 -22.55 11.37 14.13
C GLN A 106 -21.33 10.59 14.63
N LEU A 107 -20.28 10.47 13.81
CA LEU A 107 -19.09 9.67 14.11
C LEU A 107 -17.89 10.50 14.59
N GLU A 108 -17.95 11.84 14.49
CA GLU A 108 -16.86 12.75 14.89
C GLU A 108 -16.39 12.53 16.33
N GLY A 109 -17.31 12.21 17.25
CA GLY A 109 -16.98 12.01 18.67
C GLY A 109 -16.27 10.70 19.02
N TYR A 110 -16.04 9.80 18.05
CA TYR A 110 -15.52 8.45 18.33
C TYR A 110 -14.07 8.22 17.86
N ALA A 111 -13.34 9.29 17.55
CA ALA A 111 -11.92 9.25 17.20
C ALA A 111 -11.57 8.20 16.11
N GLY A 112 -12.50 7.96 15.17
CA GLY A 112 -12.32 7.01 14.07
C GLY A 112 -12.76 5.57 14.35
N VAL A 113 -13.00 5.19 15.62
CA VAL A 113 -13.50 3.86 16.00
C VAL A 113 -15.01 3.83 15.90
N TYR A 114 -15.58 2.91 15.12
CA TYR A 114 -17.03 2.87 14.95
C TYR A 114 -17.74 2.30 16.19
N PRO A 115 -18.73 3.00 16.78
CA PRO A 115 -19.38 2.57 18.04
C PRO A 115 -20.43 1.47 17.88
N GLY A 116 -20.62 0.91 16.68
CA GLY A 116 -21.53 -0.22 16.46
C GLY A 116 -23.01 0.11 16.32
N PHE A 117 -23.40 1.38 16.16
CA PHE A 117 -24.82 1.81 16.12
C PHE A 117 -25.71 1.03 15.14
N CYS A 118 -25.20 0.74 13.95
CA CYS A 118 -25.95 0.04 12.91
C CYS A 118 -25.71 -1.47 12.91
N ARG A 119 -24.85 -1.99 13.80
CA ARG A 119 -24.35 -3.38 13.76
C ARG A 119 -25.48 -4.41 13.75
N ASN A 120 -26.55 -4.16 14.47
CA ASN A 120 -27.73 -5.03 14.51
C ASN A 120 -29.03 -4.31 14.12
N ALA A 121 -28.92 -3.17 13.42
CA ALA A 121 -30.07 -2.33 13.08
C ALA A 121 -30.81 -2.76 11.79
N CYS A 122 -30.24 -3.72 11.04
CA CYS A 122 -30.84 -4.29 9.84
C CYS A 122 -31.29 -3.25 8.80
N HIS A 123 -30.49 -2.18 8.61
CA HIS A 123 -30.78 -1.17 7.61
C HIS A 123 -30.71 -1.75 6.20
N ALA A 124 -31.48 -1.15 5.30
CA ALA A 124 -31.38 -1.44 3.88
C ALA A 124 -30.05 -0.92 3.31
N GLU A 125 -29.55 -1.56 2.26
CA GLU A 125 -28.25 -1.22 1.65
C GLU A 125 -28.26 0.10 0.88
N GLN A 126 -29.45 0.56 0.46
CA GLN A 126 -29.58 1.79 -0.33
C GLN A 126 -29.11 2.99 0.48
N ASN A 127 -28.26 3.82 -0.13
CA ASN A 127 -27.68 5.00 0.52
C ASN A 127 -26.95 4.71 1.85
N ALA A 128 -26.40 3.50 2.01
CA ALA A 128 -25.64 3.09 3.17
C ALA A 128 -24.18 2.78 2.80
N ALA A 129 -23.27 3.00 3.75
CA ALA A 129 -21.95 2.39 3.69
C ALA A 129 -22.06 0.93 4.16
N ILE A 130 -21.23 0.04 3.63
CA ILE A 130 -21.13 -1.34 4.13
C ILE A 130 -19.92 -1.44 5.05
N ARG A 131 -20.16 -1.88 6.29
CA ARG A 131 -19.13 -2.13 7.29
C ARG A 131 -18.96 -3.62 7.50
N ILE A 132 -17.72 -4.04 7.75
CA ILE A 132 -17.43 -5.40 8.18
C ILE A 132 -17.58 -5.50 9.70
N ARG A 133 -18.17 -6.59 10.21
CA ARG A 133 -18.16 -6.89 11.64
C ARG A 133 -16.74 -7.25 12.03
N VAL A 134 -16.17 -6.55 12.99
CA VAL A 134 -14.83 -6.81 13.51
C VAL A 134 -14.93 -7.57 14.84
N PRO A 135 -14.09 -8.59 15.07
CA PRO A 135 -14.09 -9.34 16.32
C PRO A 135 -13.34 -8.60 17.44
N GLU A 136 -13.65 -8.96 18.69
CA GLU A 136 -12.88 -8.52 19.87
C GLU A 136 -11.65 -9.43 20.04
N LEU A 137 -10.71 -9.33 19.08
CA LEU A 137 -9.49 -10.15 19.04
C LEU A 137 -8.25 -9.29 18.77
N ASP A 138 -7.13 -9.76 19.31
CA ASP A 138 -5.79 -9.25 19.02
C ASP A 138 -5.24 -9.89 17.74
N TYR A 139 -4.84 -9.04 16.80
CA TYR A 139 -4.10 -9.45 15.61
C TYR A 139 -2.65 -9.01 15.74
N HIS A 140 -1.74 -9.88 15.32
CA HIS A 140 -0.32 -9.62 15.36
C HIS A 140 0.39 -10.16 14.12
N PHE A 141 1.54 -9.55 13.80
CA PHE A 141 2.44 -10.05 12.78
C PHE A 141 3.86 -9.58 13.06
N ILE A 142 4.83 -10.24 12.43
CA ILE A 142 6.22 -9.84 12.46
C ILE A 142 6.51 -9.10 11.16
N ASP A 143 6.72 -7.80 11.24
CA ASP A 143 7.23 -7.00 10.14
C ASP A 143 8.74 -7.22 9.97
N ARG A 144 9.17 -7.42 8.72
CA ARG A 144 10.59 -7.68 8.41
C ARG A 144 11.54 -6.53 8.75
N VAL A 145 11.03 -5.30 8.95
CA VAL A 145 11.81 -4.12 9.36
C VAL A 145 11.34 -3.56 10.70
N GLN A 146 10.03 -3.36 10.87
CA GLN A 146 9.46 -2.72 12.07
C GLN A 146 9.35 -3.66 13.27
N GLY A 147 9.59 -4.97 13.07
CA GLY A 147 9.52 -5.98 14.13
C GLY A 147 8.09 -6.39 14.47
N GLU A 148 7.89 -6.81 15.72
CA GLU A 148 6.59 -7.27 16.20
C GLU A 148 5.57 -6.12 16.26
N PHE A 149 4.39 -6.34 15.71
CA PHE A 149 3.29 -5.39 15.73
C PHE A 149 2.00 -6.08 16.17
N HIS A 150 1.27 -5.45 17.09
CA HIS A 150 0.01 -5.95 17.62
C HIS A 150 -1.05 -4.85 17.59
N GLN A 151 -2.30 -5.24 17.37
CA GLN A 151 -3.46 -4.35 17.48
C GLN A 151 -4.70 -5.14 17.86
N HIS A 152 -5.44 -4.65 18.84
CA HIS A 152 -6.74 -5.19 19.21
C HIS A 152 -7.83 -4.57 18.32
N LEU A 153 -8.35 -5.33 17.35
CA LEU A 153 -9.19 -4.75 16.30
C LEU A 153 -10.50 -4.15 16.80
N GLY A 154 -11.23 -4.82 17.70
CA GLY A 154 -12.49 -4.30 18.24
C GLY A 154 -12.35 -2.94 18.93
N ARG A 155 -11.40 -2.84 19.86
CA ARG A 155 -11.07 -1.62 20.63
C ARG A 155 -10.43 -0.50 19.82
N GLU A 156 -9.50 -0.80 18.92
CA GLU A 156 -8.64 0.21 18.27
C GLU A 156 -9.07 0.60 16.86
N VAL A 157 -9.88 -0.24 16.20
CA VAL A 157 -10.33 0.00 14.82
C VAL A 157 -11.86 0.06 14.76
N GLY A 158 -12.52 -0.91 15.38
CA GLY A 158 -13.95 -1.14 15.25
C GLY A 158 -14.37 -1.54 13.82
N ASP A 159 -15.68 -1.69 13.63
CA ASP A 159 -16.25 -2.13 12.35
C ASP A 159 -15.96 -1.11 11.23
N PHE A 160 -14.95 -1.39 10.41
CA PHE A 160 -14.50 -0.48 9.35
C PHE A 160 -15.28 -0.66 8.05
N VAL A 161 -15.25 0.37 7.21
CA VAL A 161 -15.99 0.42 5.93
C VAL A 161 -15.26 -0.42 4.88
N ILE A 162 -16.00 -1.28 4.17
CA ILE A 162 -15.53 -2.04 2.99
C ILE A 162 -16.15 -1.55 1.68
N ARG A 163 -17.31 -0.89 1.74
CA ARG A 163 -17.93 -0.14 0.62
C ARG A 163 -18.47 1.19 1.14
N ARG A 164 -18.05 2.30 0.56
CA ARG A 164 -18.50 3.65 0.94
C ARG A 164 -19.96 3.87 0.53
N ARG A 165 -20.58 4.89 1.13
CA ARG A 165 -21.97 5.28 0.82
C ARG A 165 -22.16 5.73 -0.63
N ASP A 166 -21.13 6.31 -1.23
CA ASP A 166 -21.09 6.72 -2.63
C ASP A 166 -20.79 5.56 -3.60
N GLY A 167 -20.76 4.31 -3.11
CA GLY A 167 -20.58 3.10 -3.90
C GLY A 167 -19.13 2.68 -4.12
N LEU A 168 -18.16 3.54 -3.82
CA LEU A 168 -16.74 3.23 -4.01
C LEU A 168 -16.24 2.18 -3.00
N PHE A 169 -15.45 1.21 -3.46
CA PHE A 169 -14.88 0.19 -2.59
C PHE A 169 -13.75 0.75 -1.74
N ALA A 170 -13.66 0.29 -0.49
CA ALA A 170 -12.60 0.74 0.39
C ALA A 170 -11.29 0.00 0.08
N TYR A 171 -10.17 0.73 0.23
CA TYR A 171 -8.82 0.21 0.06
C TYR A 171 -8.60 -1.14 0.75
N GLN A 172 -9.09 -1.30 1.99
CA GLN A 172 -8.88 -2.52 2.78
C GLN A 172 -9.44 -3.78 2.10
N LEU A 173 -10.61 -3.67 1.44
CA LEU A 173 -11.23 -4.80 0.75
C LEU A 173 -10.47 -5.10 -0.54
N ALA A 174 -10.30 -4.07 -1.38
CA ALA A 174 -9.74 -4.23 -2.71
C ALA A 174 -8.29 -4.76 -2.66
N VAL A 175 -7.44 -4.20 -1.79
CA VAL A 175 -6.02 -4.61 -1.69
C VAL A 175 -5.88 -6.08 -1.27
N VAL A 176 -6.72 -6.56 -0.35
CA VAL A 176 -6.69 -7.95 0.13
C VAL A 176 -7.10 -8.93 -0.96
N LEU A 177 -8.15 -8.58 -1.72
CA LEU A 177 -8.63 -9.40 -2.81
C LEU A 177 -7.62 -9.46 -3.96
N ASP A 178 -7.10 -8.31 -4.38
CA ASP A 178 -6.16 -8.26 -5.49
C ASP A 178 -4.82 -8.90 -5.14
N ASP A 179 -4.29 -8.67 -3.93
CA ASP A 179 -3.04 -9.30 -3.51
C ASP A 179 -3.21 -10.84 -3.51
N ALA A 180 -4.37 -11.37 -3.10
CA ALA A 180 -4.65 -12.80 -3.18
C ALA A 180 -4.82 -13.31 -4.63
N TRP A 181 -5.54 -12.59 -5.49
CA TRP A 181 -5.75 -12.98 -6.89
C TRP A 181 -4.48 -12.93 -7.73
N GLN A 182 -3.60 -11.98 -7.46
CA GLN A 182 -2.28 -11.89 -8.10
C GLN A 182 -1.24 -12.83 -7.48
N GLY A 183 -1.59 -13.54 -6.41
CA GLY A 183 -0.71 -14.48 -5.72
C GLY A 183 0.48 -13.79 -5.04
N ILE A 184 0.28 -12.59 -4.51
CA ILE A 184 1.30 -11.84 -3.77
C ILE A 184 1.69 -12.60 -2.52
N THR A 185 2.99 -12.86 -2.36
CA THR A 185 3.55 -13.54 -1.19
C THR A 185 4.21 -12.57 -0.22
N ASP A 186 4.61 -11.40 -0.70
CA ASP A 186 5.38 -10.42 0.04
C ASP A 186 4.91 -8.99 -0.29
N VAL A 187 4.44 -8.30 0.75
CA VAL A 187 3.98 -6.92 0.66
C VAL A 187 5.04 -6.00 1.25
N VAL A 188 5.77 -5.33 0.36
CA VAL A 188 6.74 -4.29 0.70
C VAL A 188 6.13 -2.92 0.42
N ARG A 189 5.90 -2.10 1.45
CA ARG A 189 5.20 -0.80 1.33
C ARG A 189 5.63 0.21 2.39
N GLY A 190 5.12 1.43 2.34
CA GLY A 190 5.43 2.48 3.33
C GLY A 190 4.80 2.21 4.71
N ALA A 191 5.50 2.60 5.78
CA ALA A 191 5.07 2.45 7.17
C ALA A 191 3.82 3.26 7.55
N ASP A 192 3.36 4.17 6.69
CA ASP A 192 2.04 4.80 6.82
C ASP A 192 0.88 3.80 6.68
N LEU A 193 1.13 2.62 6.13
CA LEU A 193 0.16 1.54 6.00
C LEU A 193 0.34 0.44 7.06
N LEU A 194 1.27 0.59 8.00
CA LEU A 194 1.57 -0.41 9.03
C LEU A 194 0.31 -0.79 9.82
N ASP A 195 -0.41 0.21 10.34
CA ASP A 195 -1.64 0.04 11.12
C ASP A 195 -2.80 -0.53 10.29
N SER A 196 -2.69 -0.58 8.95
CA SER A 196 -3.69 -1.25 8.09
C SER A 196 -3.52 -2.76 8.05
N THR A 197 -2.33 -3.27 8.36
CA THR A 197 -2.00 -4.69 8.22
C THR A 197 -2.89 -5.59 9.08
N PRO A 198 -3.15 -5.31 10.38
CA PRO A 198 -4.06 -6.14 11.19
C PRO A 198 -5.48 -6.27 10.60
N ARG A 199 -6.02 -5.18 10.04
CA ARG A 199 -7.33 -5.18 9.36
C ARG A 199 -7.33 -6.08 8.13
N GLN A 200 -6.21 -6.08 7.40
CA GLN A 200 -6.04 -6.88 6.19
C GLN A 200 -5.84 -8.37 6.54
N LEU A 201 -5.08 -8.68 7.58
CA LEU A 201 -4.96 -10.04 8.11
C LEU A 201 -6.32 -10.60 8.53
N TYR A 202 -7.14 -9.80 9.21
CA TYR A 202 -8.51 -10.18 9.54
C TYR A 202 -9.35 -10.46 8.30
N LEU A 203 -9.34 -9.57 7.29
CA LEU A 203 -10.06 -9.83 6.06
C LEU A 203 -9.55 -11.08 5.31
N GLN A 204 -8.24 -11.32 5.31
CA GLN A 204 -7.66 -12.51 4.71
C GLN A 204 -8.14 -13.78 5.42
N GLU A 205 -8.07 -13.82 6.75
CA GLU A 205 -8.59 -14.93 7.55
C GLU A 205 -10.08 -15.16 7.30
N LEU A 206 -10.89 -14.09 7.37
CA LEU A 206 -12.33 -14.14 7.18
C LEU A 206 -12.73 -14.68 5.79
N LEU A 207 -11.95 -14.35 4.77
CA LEU A 207 -12.19 -14.74 3.39
C LEU A 207 -11.49 -16.05 2.99
N GLY A 208 -10.71 -16.67 3.89
CA GLY A 208 -9.91 -17.86 3.60
C GLY A 208 -8.78 -17.62 2.60
N LEU A 209 -8.21 -16.42 2.59
CA LEU A 209 -7.15 -16.00 1.67
C LEU A 209 -5.76 -16.18 2.29
N PRO A 210 -4.70 -16.33 1.46
CA PRO A 210 -3.33 -16.35 1.93
C PRO A 210 -2.94 -15.06 2.67
N GLN A 211 -2.07 -15.20 3.67
CA GLN A 211 -1.47 -14.08 4.38
C GLN A 211 -0.02 -13.89 3.91
N PRO A 212 0.31 -12.78 3.23
CA PRO A 212 1.67 -12.52 2.78
C PRO A 212 2.59 -12.13 3.93
N ARG A 213 3.90 -12.14 3.68
CA ARG A 213 4.88 -11.54 4.58
C ARG A 213 4.92 -10.03 4.37
N TYR A 214 5.16 -9.27 5.43
CA TYR A 214 5.13 -7.81 5.38
C TYR A 214 6.49 -7.18 5.67
N LEU A 215 6.79 -6.11 4.94
CA LEU A 215 7.93 -5.22 5.18
C LEU A 215 7.46 -3.78 5.03
N HIS A 216 7.61 -2.98 6.08
CA HIS A 216 7.23 -1.58 6.05
C HIS A 216 8.46 -0.66 6.07
N VAL A 217 8.71 0.04 4.95
CA VAL A 217 9.80 1.02 4.83
C VAL A 217 9.44 2.35 5.50
N PRO A 218 10.41 3.09 6.08
CA PRO A 218 10.16 4.37 6.68
C PRO A 218 9.47 5.34 5.72
N LEU A 219 8.47 6.07 6.22
CA LEU A 219 7.85 7.15 5.48
C LEU A 219 8.81 8.35 5.41
N ILE A 220 9.10 8.83 4.20
CA ILE A 220 9.90 10.05 4.03
C ILE A 220 9.06 11.28 4.41
N ILE A 221 9.55 12.06 5.37
CA ILE A 221 8.90 13.27 5.88
C ILE A 221 9.76 14.50 5.60
N GLN A 222 9.10 15.64 5.35
CA GLN A 222 9.74 16.93 5.21
C GLN A 222 10.28 17.41 6.57
N PRO A 223 11.22 18.38 6.59
CA PRO A 223 11.80 18.91 7.84
C PRO A 223 10.78 19.53 8.81
N ASP A 224 9.62 19.97 8.31
CA ASP A 224 8.51 20.51 9.09
C ASP A 224 7.61 19.42 9.71
N GLY A 225 7.97 18.13 9.52
CA GLY A 225 7.23 16.98 10.05
C GLY A 225 6.06 16.54 9.17
N HIS A 226 5.75 17.25 8.09
CA HIS A 226 4.71 16.82 7.16
C HIS A 226 5.19 15.66 6.30
N LYS A 227 4.28 14.72 5.99
CA LYS A 227 4.53 13.68 5.00
C LYS A 227 4.97 14.34 3.70
N LEU A 228 6.04 13.84 3.09
CA LEU A 228 6.44 14.26 1.74
C LEU A 228 5.37 13.74 0.77
N GLY A 229 4.31 14.54 0.64
CA GLY A 229 3.02 14.12 0.17
C GLY A 229 2.74 14.57 -1.26
N LYS A 230 1.77 13.87 -1.85
CA LYS A 230 1.06 14.25 -3.07
C LYS A 230 0.32 15.57 -2.84
N SER A 231 1.01 16.70 -2.83
CA SER A 231 0.32 17.96 -3.11
C SER A 231 -0.17 17.85 -4.56
N TYR A 232 -1.39 18.32 -4.84
CA TYR A 232 -1.98 18.34 -6.19
C TYR A 232 -1.06 19.04 -7.24
N ARG A 233 0.00 19.72 -6.79
CA ARG A 233 0.92 20.51 -7.59
C ARG A 233 2.36 19.99 -7.58
N SER A 234 2.66 18.88 -6.91
CA SER A 234 4.01 18.34 -6.95
C SER A 234 4.29 17.84 -8.37
N PRO A 235 5.33 18.33 -9.06
CA PRO A 235 5.67 17.84 -10.40
C PRO A 235 6.05 16.35 -10.35
N PRO A 236 5.95 15.63 -11.49
CA PRO A 236 6.48 14.28 -11.57
C PRO A 236 7.98 14.27 -11.28
N LEU A 237 8.50 13.12 -10.86
CA LEU A 237 9.93 12.94 -10.70
C LEU A 237 10.66 13.26 -12.03
N PRO A 238 11.66 14.15 -12.03
CA PRO A 238 12.33 14.55 -13.27
C PRO A 238 13.08 13.37 -13.89
N ALA A 239 13.00 13.24 -15.22
CA ALA A 239 13.65 12.17 -15.97
C ALA A 239 15.19 12.26 -15.91
N ASP A 240 15.74 13.47 -15.98
CA ASP A 240 17.16 13.78 -15.89
C ASP A 240 17.75 13.52 -14.49
N GLN A 241 16.90 13.37 -13.47
CA GLN A 241 17.29 13.10 -12.08
C GLN A 241 17.16 11.63 -11.69
N ALA A 242 16.88 10.72 -12.63
CA ALA A 242 16.63 9.31 -12.33
C ALA A 242 17.77 8.63 -11.55
N GLY A 243 19.01 8.75 -12.02
CA GLY A 243 20.19 8.19 -11.33
C GLY A 243 20.39 8.77 -9.92
N PRO A 244 20.52 10.10 -9.77
CA PRO A 244 20.67 10.74 -8.47
C PRO A 244 19.56 10.39 -7.47
N LEU A 245 18.29 10.33 -7.91
CA LEU A 245 17.17 10.01 -7.03
C LEU A 245 17.13 8.53 -6.65
N LEU A 246 17.51 7.60 -7.52
CA LEU A 246 17.67 6.19 -7.18
C LEU A 246 18.79 5.99 -6.15
N LEU A 247 19.93 6.64 -6.35
CA LEU A 247 21.04 6.57 -5.40
C LEU A 247 20.64 7.15 -4.03
N ARG A 248 19.88 8.25 -4.03
CA ARG A 248 19.30 8.83 -2.80
C ARG A 248 18.29 7.89 -2.14
N ALA A 249 17.48 7.18 -2.92
CA ALA A 249 16.53 6.19 -2.40
C ALA A 249 17.24 4.95 -1.82
N LEU A 250 18.33 4.49 -2.42
CA LEU A 250 19.20 3.46 -1.85
C LEU A 250 19.74 3.88 -0.48
N ARG A 251 20.22 5.12 -0.34
CA ARG A 251 20.67 5.68 0.95
C ARG A 251 19.53 5.74 1.97
N ALA A 252 18.33 6.14 1.55
CA ALA A 252 17.14 6.16 2.42
C ALA A 252 16.77 4.76 2.94
N LEU A 253 17.00 3.73 2.13
CA LEU A 253 16.85 2.32 2.48
C LEU A 253 18.07 1.74 3.22
N GLY A 254 19.03 2.59 3.60
CA GLY A 254 20.24 2.21 4.32
C GLY A 254 21.26 1.42 3.50
N GLN A 255 21.09 1.27 2.18
CA GLN A 255 21.97 0.47 1.32
C GLN A 255 23.33 1.16 1.11
N PRO A 256 24.47 0.45 1.15
CA PRO A 256 25.78 1.07 1.24
C PRO A 256 26.33 1.35 -0.17
N ALA A 257 25.61 2.16 -0.94
CA ALA A 257 25.97 2.43 -2.32
C ALA A 257 27.35 3.09 -2.40
N PRO A 258 28.34 2.45 -3.07
CA PRO A 258 29.71 2.94 -3.11
C PRO A 258 29.80 4.20 -3.98
N ALA A 259 30.83 5.02 -3.75
CA ALA A 259 30.95 6.35 -4.36
C ALA A 259 31.06 6.31 -5.89
N GLU A 260 31.56 5.20 -6.44
CA GLU A 260 31.70 4.90 -7.86
C GLU A 260 30.36 4.83 -8.59
N LEU A 261 29.25 4.63 -7.87
CA LEU A 261 27.90 4.69 -8.44
C LEU A 261 27.39 6.11 -8.62
N GLN A 262 28.13 7.13 -8.16
CA GLN A 262 27.76 8.52 -8.39
C GLN A 262 27.78 8.83 -9.89
N GLY A 263 26.63 9.20 -10.44
CA GLY A 263 26.47 9.45 -11.88
C GLY A 263 26.23 8.19 -12.72
N ALA A 264 26.10 7.01 -12.11
CA ALA A 264 25.73 5.79 -12.81
C ALA A 264 24.31 5.88 -13.39
N ALA A 265 24.09 5.14 -14.49
CA ALA A 265 22.78 5.05 -15.11
C ALA A 265 21.78 4.31 -14.20
N PRO A 266 20.46 4.61 -14.29
CA PRO A 266 19.44 3.95 -13.47
C PRO A 266 19.54 2.42 -13.43
N ARG A 267 19.74 1.80 -14.60
CA ARG A 267 19.91 0.34 -14.71
C ARG A 267 21.07 -0.20 -13.89
N GLN A 268 22.23 0.45 -13.90
CA GLN A 268 23.41 0.03 -13.14
C GLN A 268 23.16 0.15 -11.63
N LEU A 269 22.43 1.18 -11.19
CA LEU A 269 22.03 1.35 -9.79
C LEU A 269 21.07 0.25 -9.33
N LEU A 270 20.11 -0.11 -10.18
CA LEU A 270 19.17 -1.21 -9.92
C LEU A 270 19.90 -2.56 -9.89
N GLU A 271 20.76 -2.86 -10.86
CA GLU A 271 21.56 -4.10 -10.89
C GLU A 271 22.44 -4.23 -9.64
N TRP A 272 23.12 -3.16 -9.25
CA TRP A 272 23.88 -3.14 -8.01
C TRP A 272 22.99 -3.35 -6.78
N GLY A 273 21.85 -2.65 -6.73
CA GLY A 273 20.88 -2.74 -5.64
C GLY A 273 20.32 -4.15 -5.49
N ILE A 274 20.06 -4.86 -6.59
CA ILE A 274 19.59 -6.25 -6.61
C ILE A 274 20.66 -7.17 -6.01
N ALA A 275 21.91 -7.01 -6.44
CA ALA A 275 23.01 -7.87 -6.00
C ALA A 275 23.41 -7.67 -4.52
N HIS A 276 23.14 -6.49 -3.96
CA HIS A 276 23.57 -6.11 -2.61
C HIS A 276 22.39 -5.80 -1.66
N TRP A 277 21.16 -6.16 -2.04
CA TRP A 277 19.98 -5.87 -1.25
C TRP A 277 20.07 -6.52 0.13
N ASP A 278 19.98 -5.69 1.17
CA ASP A 278 19.86 -6.14 2.55
C ASP A 278 18.76 -5.36 3.28
N ALA A 279 17.59 -6.00 3.41
CA ALA A 279 16.44 -5.45 4.12
C ALA A 279 16.74 -5.15 5.60
N THR A 280 17.73 -5.81 6.23
CA THR A 280 18.06 -5.59 7.65
C THR A 280 18.71 -4.22 7.89
N ARG A 281 19.22 -3.57 6.83
CA ARG A 281 19.86 -2.25 6.88
C ARG A 281 18.87 -1.10 6.74
N ILE A 282 17.62 -1.40 6.41
CA ILE A 282 16.55 -0.39 6.36
C ILE A 282 16.37 0.18 7.78
N PRO A 283 16.33 1.51 7.96
CA PRO A 283 16.15 2.11 9.28
C PRO A 283 14.88 1.57 9.98
N ARG A 284 15.04 1.13 11.23
CA ARG A 284 13.93 0.66 12.07
C ARG A 284 13.18 1.84 12.69
N SER A 285 12.61 2.67 11.84
CA SER A 285 11.76 3.80 12.20
C SER A 285 10.55 3.86 11.28
N ARG A 286 9.43 4.41 11.78
CA ARG A 286 8.24 4.62 10.96
C ARG A 286 8.38 5.80 10.00
N THR A 287 9.25 6.74 10.34
CA THR A 287 9.50 7.94 9.54
C THR A 287 10.99 8.20 9.41
N LEU A 288 11.39 8.83 8.30
CA LEU A 288 12.76 9.26 8.04
C LEU A 288 12.74 10.68 7.49
N ALA A 289 13.46 11.60 8.14
CA ALA A 289 13.48 12.98 7.72
C ALA A 289 14.30 13.16 6.45
N GLU A 290 13.75 13.87 5.47
CA GLU A 290 14.42 14.12 4.19
C GLU A 290 15.80 14.79 4.36
N ALA A 291 15.93 15.64 5.38
CA ALA A 291 17.19 16.32 5.71
C ALA A 291 18.33 15.37 6.11
N GLN A 292 18.01 14.14 6.52
CA GLN A 292 18.99 13.11 6.89
C GLN A 292 19.54 12.35 5.67
N LEU A 293 18.98 12.59 4.47
CA LEU A 293 19.30 11.88 3.23
C LEU A 293 20.33 12.60 2.34
N ARG A 294 21.32 13.26 2.95
CA ARG A 294 22.39 13.96 2.22
C ARG A 294 23.45 12.96 1.76
#